data_AF-A0A127ZI75-F1
#
_entry.id   AF-A0A127ZI75-F1
#
_cell.length_a   1.000
_cell.length_b   1.000
_cell.length_c   1.000
_cell.angle_alpha   90.00
_cell.angle_beta   90.00
_cell.angle_gamma   90.00
#
_symmetry.space_group_name_H-M   'P 1'
#
loop_
_entity.id
_entity.type
_entity.pdbx_description
1 polymer ?
#
loop_
_entity_poly.entity_id
_entity_poly.type
_entity_poly.pdbx_seq_one_letter_code
_entity_poly.pdbx_strand_id
1 'polypeptide(L)'
;MSASASVQSHSGAATPAAGFYSGSVQSHSGAATPAAGFYSASANASSINAALRYRKPFAQRVLKEGETPEKPWMNSKKTHSSKRKAYWIFNFGVSLGVVGAALLMYFAYASMPKGKYCLVLDEQFEGTTINKDIWFHEIESGGYGNGQFDWTTDSTNNSFIQDGKLYIVPTLTSDALGEAATTNGYTLNLTEAGTCTAANKSDANCAVASNSSTGVILPPIQSARLMTNFSRIIRYGRVEVKARMPTGDWISAVWMMPKDSFYGPPRSGEIDIFEGRGNLPKQRGSKGTNEKTSSLHFGPDPLFDGYGFATKVRNLWRNFFNQGSHTFGLEWTEEKLWTWEHSPIFKNLVVSYGQGFWKRGKFPYQMANGTLLENPWAGVQGVHANAAPFDQEFYLILNVAVGGTNGYFADSLGDDKPWSNDAKNAAAQFWQAKDSWLPTWPKDPKQRSMEIEYVKMWQKC
;
A
#
# COMPACT_ATOMS: atom_id res chain seq x y z
N MET A 1 -15.52 -8.18 -61.30
CA MET A 1 -14.87 -8.30 -62.63
C MET A 1 -13.40 -8.68 -62.42
N SER A 2 -12.72 -9.16 -63.45
CA SER A 2 -11.37 -9.76 -63.46
C SER A 2 -10.29 -8.85 -62.83
N ALA A 3 -9.40 -9.37 -61.96
CA ALA A 3 -8.05 -9.92 -62.25
C ALA A 3 -6.97 -8.80 -62.50
N SER A 4 -5.65 -8.98 -62.28
CA SER A 4 -4.78 -10.10 -61.85
C SER A 4 -3.43 -9.51 -61.35
N ALA A 5 -2.41 -10.19 -60.78
CA ALA A 5 -2.15 -11.61 -60.47
C ALA A 5 -1.08 -11.74 -59.32
N SER A 6 -0.84 -12.98 -58.87
CA SER A 6 0.44 -13.70 -58.57
C SER A 6 1.74 -12.98 -58.10
N VAL A 7 2.74 -13.61 -57.43
CA VAL A 7 3.14 -15.04 -57.28
C VAL A 7 3.50 -15.39 -55.81
N GLN A 8 3.60 -16.69 -55.51
CA GLN A 8 4.01 -17.34 -54.24
C GLN A 8 5.53 -17.12 -53.91
N SER A 9 6.15 -17.57 -52.80
CA SER A 9 5.93 -18.80 -51.99
C SER A 9 6.63 -18.85 -50.60
N HIS A 10 6.15 -19.79 -49.77
CA HIS A 10 6.76 -20.65 -48.72
C HIS A 10 8.23 -20.47 -48.21
N SER A 11 8.63 -20.92 -47.00
CA SER A 11 7.89 -21.28 -45.75
C SER A 11 8.83 -21.60 -44.56
N GLY A 12 8.47 -21.19 -43.34
CA GLY A 12 8.99 -21.74 -42.06
C GLY A 12 10.43 -21.36 -41.64
N ALA A 13 10.88 -21.60 -40.41
CA ALA A 13 10.17 -21.97 -39.17
C ALA A 13 11.03 -21.71 -37.91
N ALA A 14 10.36 -21.47 -36.77
CA ALA A 14 10.75 -21.65 -35.35
C ALA A 14 12.20 -21.35 -34.86
N THR A 15 12.31 -20.47 -33.85
CA THR A 15 13.48 -20.31 -32.97
C THR A 15 13.08 -20.51 -31.49
N PRO A 16 13.74 -21.39 -30.72
CA PRO A 16 13.53 -21.53 -29.27
C PRO A 16 14.41 -20.58 -28.44
N ALA A 17 14.13 -20.47 -27.14
CA ALA A 17 14.65 -19.40 -26.26
C ALA A 17 15.83 -19.82 -25.36
N ALA A 18 16.43 -18.81 -24.71
CA ALA A 18 17.21 -18.98 -23.48
C ALA A 18 16.30 -19.44 -22.31
N GLY A 19 16.79 -19.99 -21.19
CA GLY A 19 18.18 -20.18 -20.78
C GLY A 19 18.49 -19.46 -19.45
N PHE A 20 18.38 -20.19 -18.34
CA PHE A 20 18.79 -19.77 -17.00
C PHE A 20 19.10 -21.01 -16.14
N TYR A 21 20.17 -20.98 -15.34
CA TYR A 21 20.16 -21.28 -13.89
C TYR A 21 21.54 -21.01 -13.25
N SER A 22 21.55 -20.75 -11.94
CA SER A 22 22.72 -20.69 -11.04
C SER A 22 23.18 -22.09 -10.59
N GLY A 23 24.34 -22.31 -9.97
CA GLY A 23 25.46 -21.42 -9.60
C GLY A 23 26.17 -21.90 -8.31
N SER A 24 27.42 -21.45 -8.07
CA SER A 24 28.36 -21.92 -7.01
C SER A 24 28.86 -23.37 -7.19
N VAL A 25 30.09 -23.76 -6.84
CA VAL A 25 30.67 -23.87 -5.48
C VAL A 25 32.23 -23.92 -5.50
N GLN A 26 32.86 -23.26 -4.51
CA GLN A 26 34.23 -23.44 -3.94
C GLN A 26 35.54 -23.43 -4.79
N SER A 27 36.60 -22.93 -4.13
CA SER A 27 38.06 -23.23 -4.22
C SER A 27 38.68 -23.73 -5.54
N HIS A 28 39.82 -23.19 -5.99
CA HIS A 28 41.08 -23.32 -5.24
C HIS A 28 42.13 -22.21 -5.43
N SER A 29 43.11 -22.25 -4.53
CA SER A 29 44.40 -21.57 -4.56
C SER A 29 45.15 -21.65 -5.89
N GLY A 30 45.78 -20.54 -6.32
CA GLY A 30 46.84 -20.57 -7.33
C GLY A 30 46.77 -19.45 -8.37
N ALA A 31 47.13 -18.22 -7.99
CA ALA A 31 47.39 -17.15 -8.95
C ALA A 31 48.73 -17.37 -9.67
N ALA A 32 48.78 -18.37 -10.57
CA ALA A 32 49.92 -18.59 -11.44
C ALA A 32 50.11 -17.37 -12.37
N THR A 33 51.34 -16.86 -12.46
CA THR A 33 51.67 -15.79 -13.41
C THR A 33 51.42 -16.24 -14.85
N PRO A 34 50.73 -15.45 -15.68
CA PRO A 34 50.49 -15.82 -17.08
C PRO A 34 51.81 -15.96 -17.84
N ALA A 35 52.00 -17.08 -18.51
CA ALA A 35 53.18 -17.30 -19.35
C ALA A 35 53.20 -16.31 -20.51
N ALA A 36 54.36 -15.68 -20.75
CA ALA A 36 54.53 -14.74 -21.85
C ALA A 36 54.40 -15.47 -23.20
N GLY A 37 53.48 -15.02 -24.06
CA GLY A 37 53.27 -15.61 -25.38
C GLY A 37 54.48 -15.43 -26.29
N PHE A 38 55.05 -16.53 -26.77
CA PHE A 38 56.14 -16.53 -27.74
C PHE A 38 55.60 -16.19 -29.14
N TYR A 39 55.83 -14.96 -29.60
CA TYR A 39 55.69 -14.62 -31.01
C TYR A 39 56.88 -15.18 -31.79
N SER A 40 56.63 -16.20 -32.61
CA SER A 40 57.63 -16.83 -33.48
C SER A 40 57.98 -15.90 -34.66
N ALA A 41 58.99 -15.05 -34.48
CA ALA A 41 59.62 -14.33 -35.59
C ALA A 41 60.59 -15.27 -36.33
N SER A 42 60.43 -15.40 -37.65
CA SER A 42 61.27 -16.26 -38.49
C SER A 42 62.71 -15.74 -38.62
N ALA A 43 63.64 -16.65 -38.87
CA ALA A 43 65.07 -16.38 -38.73
C ALA A 43 65.67 -15.53 -39.87
N ASN A 44 66.27 -14.38 -39.51
CA ASN A 44 67.55 -13.91 -40.08
C ASN A 44 68.08 -12.66 -39.36
N ALA A 45 68.88 -12.85 -38.29
CA ALA A 45 69.61 -11.76 -37.62
C ALA A 45 70.79 -12.29 -36.76
N SER A 46 71.85 -12.79 -37.41
CA SER A 46 72.99 -13.48 -36.77
C SER A 46 73.92 -12.60 -35.90
N SER A 47 73.56 -11.35 -35.63
CA SER A 47 74.31 -10.41 -34.76
C SER A 47 73.57 -10.03 -33.47
N ILE A 48 72.23 -10.09 -33.42
CA ILE A 48 71.43 -9.55 -32.30
C ILE A 48 71.58 -10.41 -31.03
N ASN A 49 71.72 -11.73 -31.18
CA ASN A 49 71.81 -12.67 -30.05
C ASN A 49 73.10 -12.55 -29.22
N ALA A 50 74.14 -11.85 -29.72
CA ALA A 50 75.34 -11.56 -28.93
C ALA A 50 75.08 -10.46 -27.87
N ALA A 51 74.29 -9.44 -28.22
CA ALA A 51 74.04 -8.28 -27.36
C ALA A 51 73.20 -8.60 -26.11
N LEU A 52 72.44 -9.69 -26.12
CA LEU A 52 71.59 -10.10 -24.99
C LEU A 52 72.37 -10.69 -23.80
N ARG A 53 73.63 -11.09 -23.99
CA ARG A 53 74.44 -11.76 -22.95
C ARG A 53 75.02 -10.84 -21.87
N TYR A 54 74.78 -9.51 -21.92
CA TYR A 54 75.35 -8.57 -20.95
C TYR A 54 74.40 -7.46 -20.47
N ARG A 55 73.11 -7.78 -20.25
CA ARG A 55 72.30 -6.95 -19.35
C ARG A 55 72.80 -7.13 -17.91
N LYS A 56 73.24 -6.04 -17.28
CA LYS A 56 73.46 -6.02 -15.82
C LYS A 56 72.19 -6.51 -15.11
N PRO A 57 72.27 -7.38 -14.09
CA PRO A 57 71.09 -7.81 -13.36
C PRO A 57 70.36 -6.60 -12.76
N PHE A 58 69.04 -6.58 -12.89
CA PHE A 58 68.21 -5.54 -12.27
C PHE A 58 68.37 -5.63 -10.76
N ALA A 59 68.91 -4.58 -10.14
CA ALA A 59 69.09 -4.51 -8.69
C ALA A 59 67.72 -4.52 -8.00
N GLN A 60 67.33 -5.69 -7.47
CA GLN A 60 66.03 -5.94 -6.85
C GLN A 60 65.84 -5.03 -5.62
N ARG A 61 65.09 -3.94 -5.79
CA ARG A 61 64.74 -2.99 -4.70
C ARG A 61 63.55 -3.47 -3.85
N VAL A 62 63.45 -4.78 -3.63
CA VAL A 62 62.47 -5.35 -2.70
C VAL A 62 63.08 -5.26 -1.31
N LEU A 63 62.41 -4.54 -0.41
CA LEU A 63 62.78 -4.46 1.00
C LEU A 63 62.74 -5.86 1.61
N LYS A 64 63.72 -6.20 2.45
CA LYS A 64 63.74 -7.49 3.12
C LYS A 64 62.62 -7.57 4.14
N GLU A 65 62.16 -8.79 4.41
CA GLU A 65 61.12 -9.02 5.41
C GLU A 65 61.64 -8.64 6.81
N GLY A 66 60.93 -7.72 7.48
CA GLY A 66 61.37 -7.07 8.73
C GLY A 66 62.24 -5.81 8.57
N GLU A 67 62.72 -5.48 7.37
CA GLU A 67 63.56 -4.29 7.12
C GLU A 67 62.69 -3.03 7.00
N THR A 68 62.64 -2.22 8.07
CA THR A 68 61.89 -0.96 8.06
C THR A 68 62.56 0.05 7.13
N PRO A 69 61.94 0.46 5.99
CA PRO A 69 62.56 1.42 5.08
C PRO A 69 62.72 2.77 5.78
N GLU A 70 63.94 3.33 5.74
CA GLU A 70 64.19 4.65 6.31
C GLU A 70 63.44 5.72 5.49
N LYS A 71 62.68 6.57 6.19
CA LYS A 71 61.88 7.65 5.58
C LYS A 71 62.32 9.02 6.11
N PRO A 72 63.55 9.49 5.86
CA PRO A 72 64.07 10.72 6.46
C PRO A 72 63.21 11.96 6.18
N TRP A 73 62.47 11.98 5.05
CA TRP A 73 61.50 13.04 4.75
C TRP A 73 60.36 13.14 5.79
N MET A 74 60.03 12.06 6.51
CA MET A 74 58.99 12.04 7.56
C MET A 74 59.36 12.87 8.79
N ASN A 75 60.66 13.01 9.04
CA ASN A 75 61.25 13.73 10.19
C ASN A 75 61.63 15.19 9.83
N SER A 76 61.45 15.59 8.57
CA SER A 76 61.74 16.96 8.14
C SER A 76 60.78 17.99 8.75
N LYS A 77 61.28 19.19 9.09
CA LYS A 77 60.45 20.30 9.61
C LYS A 77 59.25 20.61 8.70
N LYS A 78 59.43 20.49 7.37
CA LYS A 78 58.36 20.66 6.36
C LYS A 78 57.25 19.61 6.53
N THR A 79 57.60 18.35 6.73
CA THR A 79 56.61 17.28 6.93
C THR A 79 55.92 17.36 8.29
N HIS A 80 56.62 17.72 9.38
CA HIS A 80 55.96 17.96 10.67
C HIS A 80 54.97 19.13 10.60
N SER A 81 55.33 20.23 9.93
CA SER A 81 54.42 21.36 9.68
C SER A 81 53.21 20.94 8.84
N SER A 82 53.43 20.17 7.77
CA SER A 82 52.36 19.63 6.92
C SER A 82 51.41 18.72 7.69
N LYS A 83 51.93 17.75 8.47
CA LYS A 83 51.16 16.87 9.37
C LYS A 83 50.32 17.68 10.37
N ARG A 84 50.89 18.71 11.01
CA ARG A 84 50.15 19.59 11.94
C ARG A 84 49.03 20.35 11.22
N LYS A 85 49.27 20.90 10.02
CA LYS A 85 48.23 21.56 9.22
C LYS A 85 47.11 20.59 8.83
N ALA A 86 47.46 19.41 8.31
CA ALA A 86 46.48 18.38 7.93
C ALA A 86 45.63 17.91 9.13
N TYR A 87 46.25 17.71 10.31
CA TYR A 87 45.55 17.38 11.55
C TYR A 87 44.53 18.46 11.93
N TRP A 88 44.91 19.74 11.95
CA TRP A 88 43.99 20.82 12.31
C TRP A 88 42.90 21.05 11.26
N ILE A 89 43.20 20.92 9.96
CA ILE A 89 42.21 20.99 8.87
C ILE A 89 41.19 19.85 8.99
N PHE A 90 41.65 18.62 9.25
CA PHE A 90 40.76 17.46 9.42
C PHE A 90 39.86 17.62 10.65
N ASN A 91 40.43 17.94 11.82
CA ASN A 91 39.64 18.11 13.05
C ASN A 91 38.67 19.29 12.94
N PHE A 92 39.07 20.41 12.31
CA PHE A 92 38.17 21.53 12.06
C PHE A 92 37.04 21.17 11.10
N GLY A 93 37.34 20.45 10.01
CA GLY A 93 36.32 19.97 9.06
C GLY A 93 35.32 19.00 9.69
N VAL A 94 35.80 18.05 10.49
CA VAL A 94 34.94 17.12 11.26
C VAL A 94 34.09 17.88 12.28
N SER A 95 34.70 18.81 13.05
CA SER A 95 33.97 19.61 14.05
C SER A 95 32.91 20.49 13.39
N LEU A 96 33.22 21.12 12.26
CA LEU A 96 32.28 21.94 11.49
C LEU A 96 31.13 21.08 10.91
N GLY A 97 31.42 19.86 10.47
CA GLY A 97 30.40 18.90 10.05
C GLY A 97 29.46 18.47 11.19
N VAL A 98 30.01 18.18 12.36
CA VAL A 98 29.23 17.84 13.57
C VAL A 98 28.38 19.02 14.05
N VAL A 99 28.94 20.23 14.09
CA VAL A 99 28.20 21.46 14.44
C VAL A 99 27.12 21.76 13.40
N GLY A 100 27.41 21.61 12.10
CA GLY A 100 26.42 21.76 11.04
C GLY A 100 25.26 20.77 11.15
N ALA A 101 25.55 19.49 11.42
CA ALA A 101 24.53 18.48 11.66
C ALA A 101 23.70 18.78 12.92
N ALA A 102 24.34 19.20 14.02
CA ALA A 102 23.66 19.59 15.26
C ALA A 102 22.74 20.80 15.06
N LEU A 103 23.18 21.81 14.30
CA LEU A 103 22.36 22.97 13.94
C LEU A 103 21.18 22.59 13.05
N LEU A 104 21.38 21.73 12.04
CA LEU A 104 20.29 21.24 11.19
C LEU A 104 19.24 20.46 11.99
N MET A 105 19.68 19.58 12.90
CA MET A 105 18.77 18.86 13.81
C MET A 105 18.05 19.82 14.78
N TYR A 106 18.75 20.82 15.32
CA TYR A 106 18.16 21.82 16.20
C TYR A 106 17.10 22.67 15.49
N PHE A 107 17.40 23.20 14.30
CA PHE A 107 16.42 23.99 13.53
C PHE A 107 15.24 23.14 13.05
N ALA A 108 15.47 21.88 12.64
CA ALA A 108 14.39 20.95 12.34
C ALA A 108 13.48 20.74 13.56
N TYR A 109 14.05 20.41 14.73
CA TYR A 109 13.31 20.25 15.98
C TYR A 109 12.57 21.53 16.42
N ALA A 110 13.22 22.69 16.34
CA ALA A 110 12.62 23.98 16.69
C ALA A 110 11.48 24.39 15.73
N SER A 111 11.51 23.93 14.48
CA SER A 111 10.47 24.17 13.47
C SER A 111 9.26 23.23 13.58
N MET A 112 9.34 22.16 14.36
CA MET A 112 8.21 21.23 14.53
C MET A 112 7.08 21.90 15.33
N PRO A 113 5.84 21.94 14.79
CA PRO A 113 4.70 22.52 15.51
C PRO A 113 4.45 21.78 16.84
N LYS A 114 4.60 22.50 17.95
CA LYS A 114 4.32 21.99 19.31
C LYS A 114 2.82 22.02 19.63
N GLY A 115 2.00 21.57 18.68
CA GLY A 115 0.58 21.36 18.91
C GLY A 115 0.40 20.32 20.01
N LYS A 116 -0.49 20.60 20.95
CA LYS A 116 -0.85 19.62 21.98
C LYS A 116 -1.87 18.65 21.36
N TYR A 117 -1.81 17.39 21.77
CA TYR A 117 -2.69 16.33 21.28
C TYR A 117 -3.41 15.70 22.47
N CYS A 118 -4.74 15.80 22.47
CA CYS A 118 -5.61 15.22 23.48
C CYS A 118 -6.03 13.83 23.02
N LEU A 119 -5.90 12.85 23.90
CA LEU A 119 -6.39 11.49 23.66
C LEU A 119 -7.92 11.50 23.57
N VAL A 120 -8.47 10.90 22.51
CA VAL A 120 -9.92 10.79 22.25
C VAL A 120 -10.35 9.33 22.32
N LEU A 121 -9.56 8.42 21.75
CA LEU A 121 -9.76 6.98 21.87
C LEU A 121 -8.43 6.31 22.22
N ASP A 122 -8.47 5.40 23.18
CA ASP A 122 -7.46 4.37 23.39
C ASP A 122 -8.17 3.04 23.60
N GLU A 123 -8.26 2.26 22.52
CA GLU A 123 -8.91 0.96 22.48
C GLU A 123 -7.82 -0.11 22.38
N GLN A 124 -7.72 -0.94 23.42
CA GLN A 124 -6.80 -2.09 23.50
C GLN A 124 -7.55 -3.42 23.36
N PHE A 125 -8.88 -3.41 23.13
CA PHE A 125 -9.72 -4.59 23.03
C PHE A 125 -9.61 -5.52 24.28
N GLU A 126 -9.45 -4.90 25.45
CA GLU A 126 -9.39 -5.58 26.75
C GLU A 126 -10.78 -6.06 27.19
N GLY A 127 -11.15 -7.29 26.83
CA GLY A 127 -12.42 -7.90 27.24
C GLY A 127 -12.77 -9.16 26.46
N THR A 128 -14.06 -9.51 26.48
CA THR A 128 -14.65 -10.64 25.72
C THR A 128 -15.69 -10.19 24.68
N THR A 129 -16.07 -8.92 24.67
CA THR A 129 -17.14 -8.37 23.83
C THR A 129 -16.77 -6.97 23.33
N ILE A 130 -17.09 -6.68 22.07
CA ILE A 130 -16.86 -5.37 21.46
C ILE A 130 -17.62 -4.28 22.23
N ASN A 131 -16.95 -3.19 22.58
CA ASN A 131 -17.52 -2.12 23.38
C ASN A 131 -18.53 -1.28 22.56
N LYS A 132 -19.83 -1.45 22.86
CA LYS A 132 -20.94 -0.75 22.18
C LYS A 132 -21.11 0.73 22.56
N ASP A 133 -20.33 1.26 23.52
CA ASP A 133 -20.21 2.70 23.79
C ASP A 133 -19.16 3.40 22.90
N ILE A 134 -18.45 2.61 22.08
CA ILE A 134 -17.42 3.05 21.15
C ILE A 134 -17.77 2.62 19.72
N TRP A 135 -18.10 1.34 19.52
CA TRP A 135 -18.24 0.74 18.21
C TRP A 135 -19.71 0.46 17.87
N PHE A 136 -20.14 1.02 16.74
CA PHE A 136 -21.42 0.75 16.10
C PHE A 136 -21.21 -0.31 15.03
N HIS A 137 -21.90 -1.44 15.14
CA HIS A 137 -22.03 -2.42 14.07
C HIS A 137 -23.01 -1.90 13.03
N GLU A 138 -22.55 -1.75 11.78
CA GLU A 138 -23.49 -1.59 10.67
C GLU A 138 -23.98 -2.95 10.18
N ILE A 139 -25.30 -3.03 9.90
CA ILE A 139 -25.99 -4.20 9.37
C ILE A 139 -26.73 -3.79 8.09
N GLU A 140 -26.15 -4.13 6.93
CA GLU A 140 -26.71 -3.85 5.60
C GLU A 140 -26.29 -4.87 4.54
N SER A 141 -27.08 -4.99 3.47
CA SER A 141 -26.86 -5.88 2.33
C SER A 141 -26.62 -5.14 1.00
N GLY A 142 -26.48 -3.80 1.04
CA GLY A 142 -26.33 -2.94 -0.16
C GLY A 142 -24.90 -2.79 -0.68
N GLY A 143 -23.91 -3.37 -0.02
CA GLY A 143 -22.49 -3.30 -0.42
C GLY A 143 -21.91 -1.88 -0.37
N TYR A 144 -22.42 -1.03 0.52
CA TYR A 144 -21.95 0.33 0.87
C TYR A 144 -21.63 1.24 -0.32
N GLY A 145 -22.51 1.24 -1.33
CA GLY A 145 -22.34 2.04 -2.56
C GLY A 145 -21.24 1.56 -3.51
N ASN A 146 -20.38 0.64 -3.06
CA ASN A 146 -19.27 0.06 -3.81
C ASN A 146 -19.64 -1.26 -4.54
N GLY A 147 -20.88 -1.74 -4.35
CA GLY A 147 -21.36 -3.00 -4.92
C GLY A 147 -20.66 -4.23 -4.33
N GLN A 148 -20.18 -4.13 -3.08
CA GLN A 148 -19.49 -5.20 -2.35
C GLN A 148 -20.40 -6.43 -2.19
N PHE A 149 -19.81 -7.63 -2.08
CA PHE A 149 -20.53 -8.91 -2.05
C PHE A 149 -20.73 -9.46 -0.62
N ASP A 150 -20.35 -8.68 0.40
CA ASP A 150 -20.63 -8.96 1.80
C ASP A 150 -21.92 -8.30 2.31
N TRP A 151 -22.67 -9.07 3.11
CA TRP A 151 -23.68 -8.57 4.05
C TRP A 151 -23.00 -8.34 5.41
N THR A 152 -23.08 -7.11 5.93
CA THR A 152 -22.52 -6.78 7.25
C THR A 152 -23.46 -7.20 8.37
N THR A 153 -22.90 -7.72 9.47
CA THR A 153 -23.66 -8.25 10.62
C THR A 153 -23.00 -7.89 11.95
N ASP A 154 -23.76 -8.01 13.05
CA ASP A 154 -23.22 -8.00 14.42
C ASP A 154 -22.93 -9.41 14.97
N SER A 155 -22.86 -10.42 14.09
CA SER A 155 -22.62 -11.81 14.45
C SER A 155 -21.23 -12.02 15.06
N THR A 156 -21.16 -12.82 16.12
CA THR A 156 -19.89 -13.27 16.72
C THR A 156 -19.06 -14.18 15.80
N ASN A 157 -19.63 -14.66 14.68
CA ASN A 157 -18.86 -15.34 13.63
C ASN A 157 -18.05 -14.35 12.76
N ASN A 158 -18.47 -13.08 12.71
CA ASN A 158 -17.94 -12.06 11.82
C ASN A 158 -17.19 -10.94 12.54
N SER A 159 -17.51 -10.68 13.81
CA SER A 159 -16.69 -9.81 14.67
C SER A 159 -16.66 -10.30 16.12
N PHE A 160 -15.47 -10.47 16.69
CA PHE A 160 -15.29 -10.89 18.08
C PHE A 160 -13.97 -10.38 18.66
N ILE A 161 -13.87 -10.37 20.00
CA ILE A 161 -12.61 -10.13 20.70
C ILE A 161 -12.07 -11.46 21.21
N GLN A 162 -10.79 -11.74 20.97
CA GLN A 162 -10.07 -12.86 21.57
C GLN A 162 -8.60 -12.48 21.80
N ASP A 163 -7.98 -13.02 22.86
CA ASP A 163 -6.54 -12.89 23.14
C ASP A 163 -6.04 -11.42 23.21
N GLY A 164 -6.91 -10.48 23.59
CA GLY A 164 -6.63 -9.03 23.61
C GLY A 164 -6.61 -8.38 22.23
N LYS A 165 -7.34 -8.94 21.25
CA LYS A 165 -7.42 -8.43 19.87
C LYS A 165 -8.83 -8.51 19.33
N LEU A 166 -9.21 -7.54 18.49
CA LEU A 166 -10.41 -7.61 17.67
C LEU A 166 -10.12 -8.41 16.39
N TYR A 167 -11.02 -9.33 16.06
CA TYR A 167 -11.03 -10.10 14.83
C TYR A 167 -12.26 -9.71 14.00
N ILE A 168 -12.05 -9.32 12.73
CA ILE A 168 -13.12 -9.12 11.74
C ILE A 168 -12.96 -10.19 10.65
N VAL A 169 -13.95 -11.07 10.51
CA VAL A 169 -13.87 -12.33 9.75
C VAL A 169 -14.91 -12.36 8.62
N PRO A 170 -14.51 -12.67 7.37
CA PRO A 170 -15.46 -13.04 6.34
C PRO A 170 -15.85 -14.53 6.48
N THR A 171 -17.14 -14.82 6.40
CA THR A 171 -17.73 -16.18 6.38
C THR A 171 -18.68 -16.33 5.20
N LEU A 172 -19.08 -17.54 4.84
CA LEU A 172 -20.05 -17.71 3.74
C LEU A 172 -21.46 -17.55 4.27
N THR A 173 -22.34 -16.87 3.54
CA THR A 173 -23.77 -16.79 3.87
C THR A 173 -24.43 -18.18 3.86
N SER A 174 -23.87 -19.11 3.07
CA SER A 174 -24.25 -20.52 3.08
C SER A 174 -23.96 -21.25 4.38
N ASP A 175 -22.99 -20.79 5.20
CA ASP A 175 -22.67 -21.42 6.49
C ASP A 175 -23.79 -21.20 7.52
N ALA A 176 -24.57 -20.11 7.35
CA ALA A 176 -25.69 -19.74 8.21
C ALA A 176 -27.06 -20.10 7.61
N LEU A 177 -27.26 -19.93 6.29
CA LEU A 177 -28.56 -20.08 5.62
C LEU A 177 -28.64 -21.26 4.64
N GLY A 178 -27.51 -21.91 4.32
CA GLY A 178 -27.41 -22.93 3.29
C GLY A 178 -27.28 -22.37 1.86
N GLU A 179 -26.69 -23.16 0.97
CA GLU A 179 -26.44 -22.75 -0.42
C GLU A 179 -27.74 -22.53 -1.23
N ALA A 180 -28.79 -23.32 -0.93
CA ALA A 180 -30.09 -23.19 -1.56
C ALA A 180 -30.70 -21.80 -1.30
N ALA A 181 -30.81 -21.38 -0.04
CA ALA A 181 -31.31 -20.05 0.31
C ALA A 181 -30.44 -18.93 -0.27
N THR A 182 -29.11 -19.10 -0.23
CA THR A 182 -28.16 -18.14 -0.82
C THR A 182 -28.44 -17.91 -2.31
N THR A 183 -28.82 -18.96 -3.06
CA THR A 183 -28.94 -18.92 -4.52
C THR A 183 -30.36 -18.79 -5.08
N ASN A 184 -31.40 -19.26 -4.38
CA ASN A 184 -32.77 -19.21 -4.88
C ASN A 184 -33.85 -19.35 -3.79
N GLY A 185 -34.92 -18.57 -3.90
CA GLY A 185 -36.18 -18.78 -3.18
C GLY A 185 -36.20 -18.29 -1.73
N TYR A 186 -35.24 -17.44 -1.33
CA TYR A 186 -35.16 -16.89 0.02
C TYR A 186 -35.11 -15.35 -0.01
N THR A 187 -35.86 -14.70 0.89
CA THR A 187 -35.80 -13.26 1.07
C THR A 187 -35.10 -12.93 2.39
N LEU A 188 -33.90 -12.36 2.31
CA LEU A 188 -33.29 -11.66 3.42
C LEU A 188 -33.98 -10.30 3.56
N ASN A 189 -34.65 -10.04 4.69
CA ASN A 189 -35.34 -8.76 4.95
C ASN A 189 -34.93 -8.19 6.32
N LEU A 190 -33.88 -7.36 6.31
CA LEU A 190 -33.35 -6.70 7.50
C LEU A 190 -34.27 -5.58 8.01
N THR A 191 -35.15 -5.04 7.15
CA THR A 191 -36.17 -4.05 7.55
C THR A 191 -37.26 -4.71 8.40
N GLU A 192 -37.79 -5.83 7.94
CA GLU A 192 -38.83 -6.62 8.66
C GLU A 192 -38.29 -7.28 9.93
N ALA A 193 -37.02 -7.71 9.93
CA ALA A 193 -36.32 -8.16 11.13
C ALA A 193 -36.02 -7.01 12.13
N GLY A 194 -36.20 -5.74 11.73
CA GLY A 194 -35.86 -4.57 12.53
C GLY A 194 -34.36 -4.32 12.71
N THR A 195 -33.50 -5.11 12.06
CA THR A 195 -32.04 -5.10 12.24
C THR A 195 -31.30 -4.19 11.27
N CYS A 196 -31.90 -3.75 10.15
CA CYS A 196 -31.18 -2.93 9.17
C CYS A 196 -30.73 -1.59 9.79
N THR A 197 -29.45 -1.28 9.70
CA THR A 197 -28.88 -0.02 10.21
C THR A 197 -28.24 0.86 9.13
N ALA A 198 -28.37 0.50 7.85
CA ALA A 198 -27.89 1.27 6.72
C ALA A 198 -28.26 2.77 6.82
N ALA A 199 -27.33 3.65 6.46
CA ALA A 199 -27.57 5.11 6.49
C ALA A 199 -28.77 5.56 5.63
N ASN A 200 -29.06 4.84 4.54
CA ASN A 200 -30.31 4.94 3.80
C ASN A 200 -31.05 3.59 3.90
N LYS A 201 -32.13 3.54 4.68
CA LYS A 201 -32.95 2.33 4.91
C LYS A 201 -33.93 2.05 3.77
N SER A 202 -33.39 1.93 2.56
CA SER A 202 -34.13 1.47 1.38
C SER A 202 -34.01 -0.04 1.21
N ASP A 203 -34.94 -0.66 0.48
CA ASP A 203 -34.90 -2.10 0.20
C ASP A 203 -33.57 -2.51 -0.46
N ALA A 204 -32.99 -1.67 -1.32
CA ALA A 204 -31.68 -1.94 -1.95
C ALA A 204 -30.53 -2.15 -0.94
N ASN A 205 -30.62 -1.59 0.27
CA ASN A 205 -29.62 -1.73 1.33
C ASN A 205 -30.05 -2.69 2.45
N CYS A 206 -31.35 -3.00 2.56
CA CYS A 206 -31.93 -3.75 3.66
C CYS A 206 -32.61 -5.08 3.27
N ALA A 207 -32.85 -5.34 1.99
CA ALA A 207 -33.58 -6.51 1.53
C ALA A 207 -33.05 -7.09 0.21
N VAL A 208 -32.85 -8.42 0.16
CA VAL A 208 -32.45 -9.14 -1.05
C VAL A 208 -33.23 -10.44 -1.15
N ALA A 209 -33.87 -10.66 -2.30
CA ALA A 209 -34.54 -11.92 -2.63
C ALA A 209 -33.71 -12.71 -3.65
N SER A 210 -33.24 -13.90 -3.27
CA SER A 210 -32.50 -14.79 -4.17
C SER A 210 -33.45 -15.45 -5.17
N ASN A 211 -33.08 -15.45 -6.44
CA ASN A 211 -33.93 -15.93 -7.53
C ASN A 211 -33.07 -16.37 -8.73
N SER A 212 -32.95 -17.69 -8.92
CA SER A 212 -32.12 -18.30 -9.97
C SER A 212 -32.51 -17.89 -11.39
N SER A 213 -33.78 -17.52 -11.62
CA SER A 213 -34.29 -17.09 -12.93
C SER A 213 -33.92 -15.64 -13.28
N THR A 214 -33.59 -14.83 -12.28
CA THR A 214 -33.06 -13.46 -12.48
C THR A 214 -31.54 -13.38 -12.36
N GLY A 215 -30.90 -14.39 -11.77
CA GLY A 215 -29.47 -14.38 -11.45
C GLY A 215 -29.11 -13.54 -10.22
N VAL A 216 -30.10 -13.03 -9.48
CA VAL A 216 -29.90 -12.40 -8.17
C VAL A 216 -29.71 -13.47 -7.12
N ILE A 217 -28.68 -13.32 -6.30
CA ILE A 217 -28.41 -14.15 -5.12
C ILE A 217 -28.38 -13.26 -3.87
N LEU A 218 -28.47 -13.85 -2.68
CA LEU A 218 -28.09 -13.12 -1.46
C LEU A 218 -26.59 -12.75 -1.54
N PRO A 219 -26.11 -11.69 -0.86
CA PRO A 219 -24.69 -11.44 -0.72
C PRO A 219 -24.00 -12.74 -0.25
N PRO A 220 -23.09 -13.35 -1.05
CA PRO A 220 -22.58 -14.70 -0.77
C PRO A 220 -21.67 -14.77 0.46
N ILE A 221 -21.22 -13.63 0.95
CA ILE A 221 -20.34 -13.47 2.11
C ILE A 221 -21.11 -12.75 3.24
N GLN A 222 -20.84 -13.14 4.49
CA GLN A 222 -21.12 -12.32 5.67
C GLN A 222 -19.81 -11.73 6.20
N SER A 223 -19.89 -10.51 6.72
CA SER A 223 -18.76 -9.79 7.33
C SER A 223 -19.26 -8.85 8.43
N ALA A 224 -18.43 -7.92 8.88
CA ALA A 224 -18.80 -6.85 9.81
C ALA A 224 -18.10 -5.53 9.45
N ARG A 225 -18.80 -4.42 9.70
CA ARG A 225 -18.31 -3.04 9.52
C ARG A 225 -18.56 -2.28 10.82
N LEU A 226 -17.47 -1.88 11.47
CA LEU A 226 -17.48 -1.20 12.78
C LEU A 226 -17.17 0.28 12.59
N MET A 227 -18.00 1.15 13.16
CA MET A 227 -17.90 2.60 13.04
C MET A 227 -17.81 3.28 14.40
N THR A 228 -17.14 4.43 14.44
CA THR A 228 -17.04 5.32 15.62
C THR A 228 -17.86 6.61 15.49
N ASN A 229 -18.73 6.69 14.47
CA ASN A 229 -19.52 7.87 14.06
C ASN A 229 -20.29 8.57 15.19
N PHE A 230 -20.88 7.81 16.12
CA PHE A 230 -21.67 8.34 17.23
C PHE A 230 -20.83 8.69 18.48
N SER A 231 -19.56 8.27 18.54
CA SER A 231 -18.83 8.08 19.81
C SER A 231 -17.45 8.72 19.86
N ARG A 232 -16.63 8.59 18.79
CA ARG A 232 -15.20 8.93 18.75
C ARG A 232 -14.85 9.51 17.38
N ILE A 233 -15.11 10.80 17.27
CA ILE A 233 -14.90 11.61 16.08
C ILE A 233 -13.73 12.55 16.33
N ILE A 234 -12.95 12.87 15.31
CA ILE A 234 -11.89 13.87 15.41
C ILE A 234 -11.82 14.79 14.18
N ARG A 235 -11.37 16.02 14.40
CA ARG A 235 -10.92 16.94 13.34
C ARG A 235 -9.54 17.49 13.67
N TYR A 236 -8.59 17.25 12.76
CA TYR A 236 -7.16 17.53 12.91
C TYR A 236 -6.54 16.82 14.11
N GLY A 237 -5.60 15.91 13.85
CA GLY A 237 -5.24 14.93 14.85
C GLY A 237 -4.32 13.84 14.33
N ARG A 238 -4.34 12.72 15.04
CA ARG A 238 -3.69 11.46 14.68
C ARG A 238 -4.64 10.29 14.89
N VAL A 239 -4.59 9.32 13.99
CA VAL A 239 -5.10 7.96 14.21
C VAL A 239 -3.95 6.97 14.05
N GLU A 240 -3.87 5.98 14.94
CA GLU A 240 -2.97 4.82 14.85
C GLU A 240 -3.81 3.54 15.00
N VAL A 241 -3.79 2.69 13.98
CA VAL A 241 -4.40 1.35 14.01
C VAL A 241 -3.29 0.32 13.87
N LYS A 242 -3.10 -0.54 14.88
CA LYS A 242 -2.14 -1.65 14.78
C LYS A 242 -2.88 -2.93 14.40
N ALA A 243 -2.66 -3.40 13.17
CA ALA A 243 -3.39 -4.53 12.63
C ALA A 243 -2.54 -5.41 11.69
N ARG A 244 -2.90 -6.69 11.61
CA ARG A 244 -2.48 -7.64 10.58
C ARG A 244 -3.62 -7.80 9.59
N MET A 245 -3.31 -7.74 8.30
CA MET A 245 -4.31 -7.74 7.23
C MET A 245 -4.85 -9.15 6.94
N PRO A 246 -6.09 -9.24 6.40
CA PRO A 246 -6.70 -10.51 6.03
C PRO A 246 -5.93 -11.25 4.93
N THR A 247 -6.15 -12.56 4.87
CA THR A 247 -5.59 -13.46 3.84
C THR A 247 -6.72 -14.14 3.09
N GLY A 248 -6.66 -14.11 1.75
CA GLY A 248 -7.67 -14.71 0.89
C GLY A 248 -8.02 -13.77 -0.25
N ASP A 249 -8.25 -14.32 -1.43
CA ASP A 249 -8.57 -13.51 -2.60
C ASP A 249 -9.80 -12.62 -2.36
N TRP A 250 -9.75 -11.39 -2.90
CA TRP A 250 -10.87 -10.44 -3.01
C TRP A 250 -11.27 -9.63 -1.76
N ILE A 251 -10.37 -9.42 -0.78
CA ILE A 251 -10.65 -8.75 0.52
C ILE A 251 -9.95 -7.37 0.72
N SER A 252 -10.56 -6.38 1.40
CA SER A 252 -10.01 -5.07 1.92
C SER A 252 -10.81 -4.56 3.18
N ALA A 253 -10.65 -3.45 3.95
CA ALA A 253 -9.80 -2.22 4.01
C ALA A 253 -9.86 -1.54 5.43
N VAL A 254 -9.16 -0.42 5.69
CA VAL A 254 -9.25 0.45 6.91
C VAL A 254 -9.17 1.95 6.57
N TRP A 255 -10.16 2.73 7.00
CA TRP A 255 -10.48 4.03 6.38
C TRP A 255 -11.31 4.94 7.32
N MET A 256 -11.51 6.20 6.94
CA MET A 256 -12.32 7.18 7.68
C MET A 256 -13.29 7.93 6.78
N MET A 257 -14.49 8.19 7.30
CA MET A 257 -15.55 8.95 6.64
C MET A 257 -15.89 10.21 7.44
N PRO A 258 -16.39 11.29 6.79
CA PRO A 258 -16.90 12.46 7.46
C PRO A 258 -18.17 12.08 8.21
N LYS A 259 -18.28 12.50 9.48
CA LYS A 259 -19.45 12.29 10.34
C LYS A 259 -20.72 12.87 9.72
N ASP A 260 -20.61 14.12 9.27
CA ASP A 260 -21.67 14.88 8.63
C ASP A 260 -21.30 15.07 7.16
N SER A 261 -22.18 14.66 6.23
CA SER A 261 -21.97 14.82 4.77
C SER A 261 -22.25 16.26 4.34
N PHE A 262 -21.55 17.22 4.95
CA PHE A 262 -21.82 18.65 4.91
C PHE A 262 -21.85 19.25 3.50
N TYR A 263 -21.00 18.75 2.59
CA TYR A 263 -20.98 19.14 1.19
C TYR A 263 -21.74 18.14 0.28
N GLY A 264 -22.18 17.00 0.81
CA GLY A 264 -22.66 15.81 0.09
C GLY A 264 -21.53 14.81 -0.26
N PRO A 265 -21.85 13.61 -0.80
CA PRO A 265 -20.84 12.66 -1.28
C PRO A 265 -20.50 12.87 -2.78
N PRO A 266 -19.25 12.64 -3.25
CA PRO A 266 -17.99 12.48 -2.50
C PRO A 266 -17.41 13.84 -2.06
N ARG A 267 -18.20 14.92 -2.18
CA ARG A 267 -17.81 16.31 -1.90
C ARG A 267 -17.34 16.56 -0.47
N SER A 268 -17.68 15.68 0.47
CA SER A 268 -17.30 15.75 1.89
C SER A 268 -16.05 14.94 2.24
N GLY A 269 -15.43 14.27 1.27
CA GLY A 269 -14.15 13.59 1.41
C GLY A 269 -14.23 12.17 1.98
N GLU A 270 -13.11 11.44 1.85
CA GLU A 270 -12.86 10.09 2.38
C GLU A 270 -11.35 9.98 2.68
N ILE A 271 -10.94 9.24 3.73
CA ILE A 271 -9.51 9.12 4.10
C ILE A 271 -9.09 7.67 4.29
N ASP A 272 -8.29 7.15 3.36
CA ASP A 272 -7.88 5.75 3.34
C ASP A 272 -6.53 5.57 4.02
N ILE A 273 -6.59 5.20 5.30
CA ILE A 273 -5.40 4.93 6.10
C ILE A 273 -4.70 3.69 5.56
N PHE A 274 -5.44 2.64 5.21
CA PHE A 274 -4.98 1.44 4.52
C PHE A 274 -6.09 0.90 3.59
N GLU A 275 -5.79 0.87 2.29
CA GLU A 275 -6.43 -0.08 1.37
C GLU A 275 -5.40 -1.13 0.96
N GLY A 276 -5.84 -2.35 0.69
CA GLY A 276 -4.99 -3.43 0.19
C GLY A 276 -5.81 -4.68 -0.06
N ARG A 277 -5.29 -5.58 -0.89
CA ARG A 277 -5.98 -6.81 -1.32
C ARG A 277 -5.49 -8.02 -0.52
N GLY A 278 -6.40 -8.86 -0.06
CA GLY A 278 -6.08 -10.15 0.59
C GLY A 278 -5.47 -11.22 -0.34
N ASN A 279 -5.51 -11.00 -1.67
CA ASN A 279 -4.93 -11.89 -2.68
C ASN A 279 -3.43 -12.12 -2.47
N LEU A 280 -2.95 -13.36 -2.64
CA LEU A 280 -1.51 -13.65 -2.62
C LEU A 280 -0.83 -13.21 -3.93
N PRO A 281 0.28 -12.44 -3.88
CA PRO A 281 0.91 -11.92 -5.09
C PRO A 281 1.60 -13.01 -5.92
N LYS A 282 1.02 -13.32 -7.09
CA LYS A 282 1.61 -14.22 -8.10
C LYS A 282 2.98 -13.72 -8.60
N GLN A 283 3.19 -12.40 -8.62
CA GLN A 283 4.43 -11.75 -9.00
C GLN A 283 4.75 -10.56 -8.09
N ARG A 284 6.02 -10.13 -8.08
CA ARG A 284 6.51 -9.03 -7.22
C ARG A 284 5.81 -7.67 -7.45
N GLY A 285 5.17 -7.47 -8.60
CA GLY A 285 4.37 -6.28 -8.92
C GLY A 285 2.86 -6.53 -8.99
N SER A 286 2.37 -7.69 -8.53
CA SER A 286 0.93 -7.96 -8.42
C SER A 286 0.31 -7.10 -7.32
N LYS A 287 -0.97 -6.74 -7.48
CA LYS A 287 -1.76 -6.12 -6.41
C LYS A 287 -2.31 -7.19 -5.48
N GLY A 288 -1.74 -7.31 -4.29
CA GLY A 288 -2.06 -8.34 -3.30
C GLY A 288 -1.60 -7.92 -1.91
N THR A 289 -1.35 -8.89 -1.02
CA THR A 289 -0.93 -8.64 0.37
C THR A 289 0.45 -7.96 0.51
N ASN A 290 1.19 -7.79 -0.58
CA ASN A 290 2.39 -6.95 -0.71
C ASN A 290 2.12 -5.45 -0.88
N GLU A 291 0.91 -5.06 -1.28
CA GLU A 291 0.58 -3.70 -1.70
C GLU A 291 -0.39 -3.02 -0.71
N LYS A 292 0.02 -1.84 -0.23
CA LYS A 292 -0.82 -0.90 0.49
C LYS A 292 -1.10 0.30 -0.40
N THR A 293 -2.33 0.75 -0.45
CA THR A 293 -2.72 2.06 -0.94
C THR A 293 -3.11 2.95 0.24
N SER A 294 -2.87 4.25 0.10
CA SER A 294 -3.55 5.30 0.87
C SER A 294 -4.06 6.34 -0.11
N SER A 295 -5.30 6.75 0.05
CA SER A 295 -6.07 7.58 -0.87
C SER A 295 -6.71 8.74 -0.10
N LEU A 296 -7.20 9.74 -0.86
CA LEU A 296 -8.18 10.70 -0.39
C LEU A 296 -9.19 10.87 -1.51
N HIS A 297 -10.44 10.44 -1.32
CA HIS A 297 -11.49 10.68 -2.32
C HIS A 297 -12.05 12.09 -2.12
N PHE A 298 -12.30 12.82 -3.20
CA PHE A 298 -12.85 14.18 -3.18
C PHE A 298 -13.29 14.57 -4.59
N GLY A 299 -14.49 15.13 -4.75
CA GLY A 299 -14.95 15.55 -6.08
C GLY A 299 -16.29 16.28 -6.06
N PRO A 300 -16.66 17.01 -7.13
CA PRO A 300 -17.98 17.62 -7.29
C PRO A 300 -19.11 16.60 -7.49
N ASP A 301 -18.82 15.36 -7.91
CA ASP A 301 -19.75 14.24 -8.02
C ASP A 301 -18.94 12.92 -8.21
N PRO A 302 -19.57 11.73 -8.14
CA PRO A 302 -18.87 10.44 -8.27
C PRO A 302 -18.19 10.17 -9.62
N LEU A 303 -18.53 10.86 -10.71
CA LEU A 303 -17.86 10.72 -12.00
C LEU A 303 -16.53 11.49 -12.03
N PHE A 304 -16.42 12.55 -11.23
CA PHE A 304 -15.22 13.37 -11.09
C PHE A 304 -14.58 13.24 -9.70
N ASP A 305 -14.32 12.00 -9.28
CA ASP A 305 -13.52 11.77 -8.09
C ASP A 305 -12.01 12.03 -8.37
N GLY A 306 -11.42 12.90 -7.55
CA GLY A 306 -10.05 13.35 -7.63
C GLY A 306 -9.03 12.43 -6.97
N TYR A 307 -9.41 11.26 -6.45
CA TYR A 307 -8.53 10.36 -5.69
C TYR A 307 -7.17 10.10 -6.33
N GLY A 308 -7.11 9.96 -7.66
CA GLY A 308 -5.85 9.77 -8.41
C GLY A 308 -4.82 10.90 -8.25
N PHE A 309 -5.22 12.10 -7.81
CA PHE A 309 -4.34 13.24 -7.50
C PHE A 309 -3.96 13.35 -6.00
N ALA A 310 -4.39 12.38 -5.19
CA ALA A 310 -4.10 12.25 -3.76
C ALA A 310 -3.87 10.78 -3.32
N THR A 311 -3.58 9.87 -4.26
CA THR A 311 -3.30 8.46 -3.96
C THR A 311 -1.80 8.19 -3.86
N LYS A 312 -1.39 7.33 -2.93
CA LYS A 312 -0.03 6.78 -2.85
C LYS A 312 0.01 5.29 -2.52
N VAL A 313 0.64 4.55 -3.43
CA VAL A 313 0.91 3.12 -3.31
C VAL A 313 2.26 2.86 -2.64
N ARG A 314 2.29 1.91 -1.70
CA ARG A 314 3.42 1.40 -0.95
C ARG A 314 3.51 -0.12 -1.13
N ASN A 315 4.48 -0.57 -1.90
CA ASN A 315 4.82 -1.99 -2.03
C ASN A 315 5.84 -2.43 -0.98
N LEU A 316 5.64 -3.63 -0.42
CA LEU A 316 6.61 -4.40 0.34
C LEU A 316 7.33 -5.39 -0.59
N TRP A 317 8.64 -5.60 -0.37
CA TRP A 317 9.49 -6.38 -1.28
C TRP A 317 10.04 -7.69 -0.69
N ARG A 318 9.71 -8.01 0.57
CA ARG A 318 10.27 -9.13 1.34
C ARG A 318 9.27 -9.78 2.31
N ASN A 319 8.27 -9.02 2.74
CA ASN A 319 7.21 -9.38 3.68
C ASN A 319 5.86 -8.98 3.07
N PHE A 320 4.76 -9.45 3.65
CA PHE A 320 3.40 -9.07 3.28
C PHE A 320 2.61 -8.57 4.51
N PHE A 321 1.64 -7.67 4.31
CA PHE A 321 0.85 -7.05 5.38
C PHE A 321 -0.06 -8.03 6.13
N ASN A 322 -0.26 -9.25 5.61
CA ASN A 322 -0.99 -10.33 6.27
C ASN A 322 -0.11 -11.27 7.12
N GLN A 323 1.22 -11.14 7.07
CA GLN A 323 2.16 -12.01 7.79
C GLN A 323 2.40 -11.59 9.25
N GLY A 324 2.05 -10.38 9.64
CA GLY A 324 2.25 -9.84 10.98
C GLY A 324 1.62 -8.47 11.17
N SER A 325 1.59 -7.98 12.40
CA SER A 325 0.91 -6.73 12.76
C SER A 325 1.75 -5.49 12.39
N HIS A 326 1.20 -4.63 11.54
CA HIS A 326 1.76 -3.32 11.21
C HIS A 326 0.96 -2.21 11.93
N THR A 327 1.64 -1.14 12.37
CA THR A 327 0.94 0.10 12.76
C THR A 327 0.73 0.96 11.51
N PHE A 328 -0.52 1.19 11.14
CA PHE A 328 -0.90 2.14 10.11
C PHE A 328 -1.35 3.43 10.78
N GLY A 329 -0.75 4.55 10.35
CA GLY A 329 -1.02 5.84 10.93
C GLY A 329 -1.52 6.87 9.93
N LEU A 330 -2.29 7.81 10.44
CA LEU A 330 -2.79 8.99 9.77
C LEU A 330 -2.52 10.18 10.69
N GLU A 331 -2.03 11.28 10.14
CA GLU A 331 -1.95 12.58 10.82
C GLU A 331 -2.43 13.67 9.87
N TRP A 332 -3.26 14.60 10.35
CA TRP A 332 -3.64 15.77 9.57
C TRP A 332 -3.77 17.03 10.41
N THR A 333 -3.44 18.16 9.79
CA THR A 333 -3.51 19.50 10.34
C THR A 333 -4.15 20.43 9.30
N GLU A 334 -4.41 21.68 9.66
CA GLU A 334 -5.10 22.69 8.85
C GLU A 334 -4.35 23.16 7.58
N GLU A 335 -3.30 22.42 7.20
CA GLU A 335 -2.40 22.70 6.07
C GLU A 335 -2.12 21.47 5.18
N LYS A 336 -2.22 20.26 5.76
CA LYS A 336 -1.73 19.01 5.14
C LYS A 336 -2.19 17.76 5.89
N LEU A 337 -2.30 16.67 5.14
CA LEU A 337 -2.55 15.31 5.61
C LEU A 337 -1.38 14.40 5.22
N TRP A 338 -1.02 13.43 6.07
CA TRP A 338 -0.11 12.35 5.69
C TRP A 338 -0.47 11.02 6.35
N THR A 339 -0.33 9.92 5.60
CA THR A 339 -0.38 8.56 6.16
C THR A 339 1.04 8.01 6.33
N TRP A 340 1.20 7.02 7.21
CA TRP A 340 2.47 6.35 7.47
C TRP A 340 2.28 4.88 7.83
N GLU A 341 3.40 4.16 7.92
CA GLU A 341 3.45 2.72 8.19
C GLU A 341 4.64 2.44 9.13
N HIS A 342 4.41 1.64 10.18
CA HIS A 342 5.34 1.32 11.28
C HIS A 342 5.78 2.51 12.16
N SER A 343 6.08 3.68 11.60
CA SER A 343 6.49 4.89 12.34
C SER A 343 6.15 6.18 11.58
N PRO A 344 5.82 7.31 12.25
CA PRO A 344 5.59 8.62 11.61
C PRO A 344 6.69 9.14 10.68
N ILE A 345 7.89 8.57 10.77
CA ILE A 345 9.03 8.87 9.87
C ILE A 345 8.80 8.27 8.47
N PHE A 346 8.21 7.08 8.38
CA PHE A 346 7.96 6.35 7.13
C PHE A 346 6.62 6.75 6.52
N LYS A 347 6.54 8.00 6.06
CA LYS A 347 5.34 8.55 5.41
C LYS A 347 5.09 7.85 4.06
N ASN A 348 3.84 7.46 3.83
CA ASN A 348 3.37 6.94 2.55
C ASN A 348 2.77 8.11 1.74
N LEU A 349 1.48 8.41 1.95
CA LEU A 349 0.83 9.54 1.33
C LEU A 349 1.21 10.84 2.07
N VAL A 350 1.47 11.93 1.33
CA VAL A 350 1.63 13.28 1.86
C VAL A 350 0.91 14.27 0.94
N VAL A 351 -0.11 14.95 1.46
CA VAL A 351 -0.96 15.88 0.72
C VAL A 351 -0.98 17.22 1.43
N SER A 352 -0.17 18.16 0.96
CA SER A 352 -0.32 19.58 1.34
C SER A 352 -1.53 20.18 0.61
N TYR A 353 -2.36 20.91 1.34
CA TYR A 353 -3.60 21.48 0.82
C TYR A 353 -3.35 22.60 -0.19
N GLY A 354 -2.35 23.47 0.07
CA GLY A 354 -1.79 24.39 -0.93
C GLY A 354 -2.80 25.38 -1.50
N GLN A 355 -3.30 25.13 -2.72
CA GLN A 355 -4.32 25.95 -3.40
C GLN A 355 -5.73 25.32 -3.39
N GLY A 356 -5.98 24.34 -2.53
CA GLY A 356 -7.28 23.68 -2.37
C GLY A 356 -7.50 22.48 -3.28
N PHE A 357 -8.43 21.61 -2.88
CA PHE A 357 -8.66 20.31 -3.54
C PHE A 357 -9.24 20.43 -4.96
N TRP A 358 -10.03 21.46 -5.25
CA TRP A 358 -10.53 21.75 -6.61
C TRP A 358 -9.39 21.82 -7.65
N LYS A 359 -8.34 22.60 -7.35
CA LYS A 359 -7.17 22.74 -8.23
C LYS A 359 -6.28 21.50 -8.25
N ARG A 360 -6.26 20.72 -7.16
CA ARG A 360 -5.55 19.43 -7.09
C ARG A 360 -6.17 18.38 -8.02
N GLY A 361 -7.50 18.27 -8.00
CA GLY A 361 -8.26 17.33 -8.83
C GLY A 361 -8.30 17.66 -10.32
N LYS A 362 -7.89 18.88 -10.70
CA LYS A 362 -7.87 19.38 -12.09
C LYS A 362 -9.22 19.24 -12.80
N PHE A 363 -10.31 19.38 -12.05
CA PHE A 363 -11.67 19.16 -12.56
C PHE A 363 -11.99 20.12 -13.72
N PRO A 364 -12.72 19.67 -14.75
CA PRO A 364 -13.12 20.52 -15.86
C PRO A 364 -14.17 21.53 -15.40
N TYR A 365 -14.25 22.69 -16.08
CA TYR A 365 -15.31 23.69 -15.79
C TYR A 365 -16.71 23.26 -16.27
N GLN A 366 -16.79 22.24 -17.12
CA GLN A 366 -18.05 21.71 -17.67
C GLN A 366 -17.92 20.22 -18.02
N MET A 367 -19.04 19.52 -17.93
CA MET A 367 -19.23 18.17 -18.47
C MET A 367 -19.30 18.17 -20.00
N ALA A 368 -19.14 16.99 -20.62
CA ALA A 368 -19.21 16.82 -22.08
C ALA A 368 -20.60 17.14 -22.69
N ASN A 369 -21.65 17.15 -21.88
CA ASN A 369 -23.01 17.56 -22.25
C ASN A 369 -23.25 19.09 -22.13
N GLY A 370 -22.25 19.87 -21.70
CA GLY A 370 -22.35 21.32 -21.48
C GLY A 370 -22.84 21.75 -20.08
N THR A 371 -23.17 20.82 -19.18
CA THR A 371 -23.48 21.17 -17.77
C THR A 371 -22.24 21.76 -17.09
N LEU A 372 -22.36 22.95 -16.50
CA LEU A 372 -21.27 23.57 -15.74
C LEU A 372 -20.98 22.77 -14.46
N LEU A 373 -19.70 22.63 -14.12
CA LEU A 373 -19.25 21.90 -12.93
C LEU A 373 -18.82 22.90 -11.87
N GLU A 374 -19.66 23.10 -10.86
CA GLU A 374 -19.40 24.05 -9.78
C GLU A 374 -18.44 23.46 -8.73
N ASN A 375 -17.61 24.34 -8.14
CA ASN A 375 -16.72 23.96 -7.05
C ASN A 375 -17.48 23.94 -5.71
N PRO A 376 -17.73 22.76 -5.10
CA PRO A 376 -18.53 22.66 -3.87
C PRO A 376 -17.88 23.35 -2.66
N TRP A 377 -16.57 23.62 -2.72
CA TRP A 377 -15.80 24.27 -1.65
C TRP A 377 -15.59 25.78 -1.87
N ALA A 378 -16.14 26.36 -2.95
CA ALA A 378 -15.94 27.78 -3.28
C ALA A 378 -16.50 28.76 -2.23
N GLY A 379 -17.50 28.33 -1.44
CA GLY A 379 -18.09 29.12 -0.36
C GLY A 379 -17.32 29.07 0.97
N VAL A 380 -16.28 28.22 1.10
CA VAL A 380 -15.53 28.08 2.36
C VAL A 380 -14.61 29.29 2.56
N GLN A 381 -14.64 29.87 3.76
CA GLN A 381 -13.91 31.10 4.10
C GLN A 381 -12.90 30.88 5.24
N GLY A 382 -11.94 31.81 5.35
CA GLY A 382 -10.91 31.81 6.40
C GLY A 382 -9.57 31.23 5.95
N VAL A 383 -8.56 31.35 6.83
CA VAL A 383 -7.15 31.04 6.53
C VAL A 383 -6.87 29.57 6.18
N HIS A 384 -7.80 28.66 6.49
CA HIS A 384 -7.70 27.22 6.25
C HIS A 384 -8.71 26.70 5.22
N ALA A 385 -9.41 27.57 4.46
CA ALA A 385 -10.44 27.17 3.50
C ALA A 385 -9.96 26.13 2.44
N ASN A 386 -8.66 26.12 2.12
CA ASN A 386 -8.06 25.14 1.21
C ASN A 386 -8.02 23.70 1.77
N ALA A 387 -8.28 23.50 3.07
CA ALA A 387 -8.37 22.17 3.69
C ALA A 387 -9.62 21.40 3.27
N ALA A 388 -10.71 22.10 2.92
CA ALA A 388 -11.97 21.49 2.50
C ALA A 388 -11.76 20.51 1.32
N PRO A 389 -12.27 19.28 1.39
CA PRO A 389 -13.29 18.81 2.36
C PRO A 389 -12.78 18.25 3.70
N PHE A 390 -11.47 18.19 3.92
CA PHE A 390 -10.86 17.57 5.11
C PHE A 390 -10.81 18.51 6.33
N ASP A 391 -11.71 19.50 6.37
CA ASP A 391 -11.90 20.51 7.41
C ASP A 391 -13.10 20.22 8.34
N GLN A 392 -13.73 19.06 8.16
CA GLN A 392 -14.85 18.54 8.95
C GLN A 392 -14.40 17.50 10.00
N GLU A 393 -15.34 16.98 10.80
CA GLU A 393 -15.11 15.88 11.74
C GLU A 393 -15.21 14.52 11.03
N PHE A 394 -14.20 13.66 11.22
CA PHE A 394 -14.14 12.32 10.64
C PHE A 394 -14.20 11.23 11.73
N TYR A 395 -14.80 10.09 11.39
CA TYR A 395 -14.84 8.88 12.22
C TYR A 395 -14.12 7.72 11.54
N LEU A 396 -13.58 6.80 12.35
CA LEU A 396 -12.89 5.61 11.88
C LEU A 396 -13.87 4.48 11.54
N ILE A 397 -13.59 3.78 10.44
CA ILE A 397 -14.25 2.55 10.00
C ILE A 397 -13.23 1.40 9.96
N LEU A 398 -13.59 0.27 10.57
CA LEU A 398 -12.88 -1.02 10.45
C LEU A 398 -13.82 -2.05 9.83
N ASN A 399 -13.45 -2.64 8.70
CA ASN A 399 -14.26 -3.72 8.08
C ASN A 399 -13.44 -4.67 7.22
N VAL A 400 -14.09 -5.75 6.80
CA VAL A 400 -13.59 -6.70 5.80
C VAL A 400 -14.61 -6.74 4.66
N ALA A 401 -14.46 -5.85 3.68
CA ALA A 401 -15.24 -5.89 2.44
C ALA A 401 -14.74 -7.03 1.54
N VAL A 402 -15.64 -7.65 0.77
CA VAL A 402 -15.30 -8.71 -0.17
C VAL A 402 -15.89 -8.47 -1.56
N GLY A 403 -15.08 -8.61 -2.60
CA GLY A 403 -15.50 -8.39 -3.99
C GLY A 403 -15.81 -6.91 -4.28
N GLY A 404 -16.80 -6.66 -5.13
CA GLY A 404 -17.19 -5.31 -5.54
C GLY A 404 -17.23 -5.11 -7.05
N THR A 405 -18.07 -4.17 -7.51
CA THR A 405 -18.17 -3.75 -8.92
C THR A 405 -17.63 -2.34 -9.20
N ASN A 406 -17.25 -1.58 -8.16
CA ASN A 406 -16.70 -0.21 -8.23
C ASN A 406 -15.35 -0.05 -8.99
N GLY A 407 -14.78 -1.11 -9.55
CA GLY A 407 -13.48 -1.06 -10.24
C GLY A 407 -12.24 -1.26 -9.36
N TYR A 408 -12.36 -1.36 -8.03
CA TYR A 408 -11.24 -1.65 -7.14
C TYR A 408 -10.55 -2.99 -7.51
N PHE A 409 -11.37 -4.00 -7.78
CA PHE A 409 -11.00 -5.19 -8.53
C PHE A 409 -11.23 -4.93 -10.02
N ALA A 410 -10.29 -4.25 -10.68
CA ALA A 410 -10.39 -3.96 -12.10
C ALA A 410 -10.37 -5.22 -12.97
N ASP A 411 -11.13 -5.23 -14.06
CA ASP A 411 -11.20 -6.35 -15.01
C ASP A 411 -9.89 -6.48 -15.82
N SER A 412 -9.62 -7.68 -16.35
CA SER A 412 -8.49 -7.97 -17.24
C SER A 412 -7.07 -7.77 -16.67
N LEU A 413 -6.88 -7.78 -15.34
CA LEU A 413 -5.56 -7.65 -14.70
C LEU A 413 -4.69 -8.92 -14.71
N GLY A 414 -5.21 -10.09 -15.12
CA GLY A 414 -4.49 -11.36 -15.05
C GLY A 414 -4.36 -11.94 -13.63
N ASP A 415 -5.19 -11.45 -12.69
CA ASP A 415 -5.32 -11.94 -11.32
C ASP A 415 -6.32 -13.12 -11.18
N ASP A 416 -6.85 -13.63 -12.29
CA ASP A 416 -7.89 -14.68 -12.38
C ASP A 416 -9.24 -14.30 -11.74
N LYS A 417 -9.56 -13.00 -11.75
CA LYS A 417 -10.84 -12.45 -11.29
C LYS A 417 -12.04 -13.14 -11.97
N PRO A 418 -12.96 -13.78 -11.22
CA PRO A 418 -14.04 -14.58 -11.81
C PRO A 418 -15.33 -13.81 -12.16
N TRP A 419 -15.40 -12.49 -11.94
CA TRP A 419 -16.54 -11.66 -12.31
C TRP A 419 -16.10 -10.43 -13.12
N SER A 420 -17.00 -9.89 -13.95
CA SER A 420 -16.83 -8.57 -14.56
C SER A 420 -17.54 -7.48 -13.76
N ASN A 421 -17.00 -6.27 -13.72
CA ASN A 421 -17.62 -5.14 -13.03
C ASN A 421 -18.94 -4.69 -13.68
N ASP A 422 -19.10 -4.86 -15.00
CA ASP A 422 -20.32 -4.50 -15.74
C ASP A 422 -21.44 -5.56 -15.61
N ALA A 423 -21.17 -6.70 -14.95
CA ALA A 423 -22.11 -7.81 -14.87
C ALA A 423 -23.19 -7.56 -13.81
N LYS A 424 -24.46 -7.48 -14.24
CA LYS A 424 -25.64 -7.39 -13.34
C LYS A 424 -25.75 -8.55 -12.34
N ASN A 425 -25.11 -9.69 -12.61
CA ASN A 425 -25.04 -10.86 -11.74
C ASN A 425 -23.61 -11.13 -11.22
N ALA A 426 -22.77 -10.10 -11.07
CA ALA A 426 -21.37 -10.23 -10.63
C ALA A 426 -21.18 -11.06 -9.35
N ALA A 427 -22.01 -10.84 -8.32
CA ALA A 427 -21.99 -11.64 -7.09
C ALA A 427 -22.28 -13.14 -7.34
N ALA A 428 -23.17 -13.45 -8.28
CA ALA A 428 -23.46 -14.83 -8.69
C ALA A 428 -22.32 -15.46 -9.49
N GLN A 429 -21.62 -14.70 -10.33
CA GLN A 429 -20.40 -15.15 -11.03
C GLN A 429 -19.28 -15.46 -10.02
N PHE A 430 -19.07 -14.58 -9.04
CA PHE A 430 -18.18 -14.78 -7.91
C PHE A 430 -18.53 -16.05 -7.12
N TRP A 431 -19.80 -16.25 -6.77
CA TRP A 431 -20.26 -17.45 -6.05
C TRP A 431 -20.12 -18.75 -6.85
N GLN A 432 -20.43 -18.72 -8.15
CA GLN A 432 -20.24 -19.87 -9.06
C GLN A 432 -18.77 -20.29 -9.17
N ALA A 433 -17.84 -19.35 -9.00
CA ALA A 433 -16.41 -19.59 -9.00
C ALA A 433 -15.81 -19.90 -7.62
N LYS A 434 -16.61 -20.16 -6.57
CA LYS A 434 -16.10 -20.40 -5.21
C LYS A 434 -14.99 -21.45 -5.15
N ASP A 435 -15.07 -22.50 -5.96
CA ASP A 435 -14.08 -23.59 -5.95
C ASP A 435 -12.68 -23.16 -6.47
N SER A 436 -12.54 -22.00 -7.11
CA SER A 436 -11.24 -21.44 -7.49
C SER A 436 -10.63 -20.52 -6.42
N TRP A 437 -11.43 -19.65 -5.79
CA TRP A 437 -10.93 -18.64 -4.84
C TRP A 437 -11.05 -19.05 -3.37
N LEU A 438 -12.07 -19.81 -2.97
CA LEU A 438 -12.28 -20.23 -1.58
C LEU A 438 -11.12 -21.08 -1.02
N PRO A 439 -10.42 -21.94 -1.80
CA PRO A 439 -9.21 -22.61 -1.33
C PRO A 439 -8.05 -21.68 -0.94
N THR A 440 -8.08 -20.40 -1.35
CA THR A 440 -7.09 -19.39 -0.93
C THR A 440 -7.37 -18.79 0.44
N TRP A 441 -8.59 -18.94 0.96
CA TRP A 441 -8.99 -18.46 2.28
C TRP A 441 -8.59 -19.48 3.36
N PRO A 442 -7.75 -19.11 4.34
CA PRO A 442 -7.43 -20.00 5.46
C PRO A 442 -8.67 -20.53 6.19
N LYS A 443 -8.66 -21.84 6.49
CA LYS A 443 -9.72 -22.50 7.25
C LYS A 443 -9.86 -21.92 8.66
N ASP A 444 -8.72 -21.59 9.29
CA ASP A 444 -8.65 -20.83 10.53
C ASP A 444 -9.21 -19.42 10.33
N PRO A 445 -10.33 -19.04 11.00
CA PRO A 445 -10.90 -17.70 10.92
C PRO A 445 -9.89 -16.60 11.20
N LYS A 446 -8.96 -16.79 12.16
CA LYS A 446 -7.96 -15.80 12.54
C LYS A 446 -6.97 -15.51 11.41
N GLN A 447 -6.71 -16.45 10.51
CA GLN A 447 -5.75 -16.24 9.42
C GLN A 447 -6.38 -15.49 8.23
N ARG A 448 -7.69 -15.68 8.00
CA ARG A 448 -8.44 -14.94 6.96
C ARG A 448 -9.03 -13.61 7.43
N SER A 449 -9.11 -13.37 8.73
CA SER A 449 -9.59 -12.12 9.32
C SER A 449 -8.60 -10.95 9.20
N MET A 450 -9.13 -9.73 9.25
CA MET A 450 -8.37 -8.62 9.80
C MET A 450 -8.25 -8.77 11.32
N GLU A 451 -7.03 -8.72 11.84
CA GLU A 451 -6.72 -8.80 13.28
C GLU A 451 -6.19 -7.44 13.75
N ILE A 452 -6.86 -6.80 14.71
CA ILE A 452 -6.51 -5.48 15.23
C ILE A 452 -6.11 -5.60 16.71
N GLU A 453 -4.91 -5.14 17.04
CA GLU A 453 -4.35 -5.16 18.40
C GLU A 453 -4.70 -3.90 19.18
N TYR A 454 -4.73 -2.73 18.52
CA TYR A 454 -5.24 -1.50 19.13
C TYR A 454 -5.71 -0.49 18.09
N VAL A 455 -6.53 0.44 18.57
CA VAL A 455 -6.82 1.73 17.93
C VAL A 455 -6.53 2.86 18.91
N LYS A 456 -5.76 3.86 18.50
CA LYS A 456 -5.58 5.10 19.25
C LYS A 456 -5.92 6.30 18.38
N MET A 457 -6.65 7.26 18.93
CA MET A 457 -7.02 8.51 18.26
C MET A 457 -6.72 9.69 19.17
N TRP A 458 -6.10 10.73 18.61
CA TRP A 458 -5.85 12.00 19.30
C TRP A 458 -6.32 13.17 18.44
N GLN A 459 -6.93 14.17 19.07
CA GLN A 459 -7.27 15.44 18.42
C GLN A 459 -6.30 16.55 18.86
N LYS A 460 -6.04 17.51 17.97
CA LYS A 460 -5.28 18.73 18.26
C LYS A 460 -6.00 19.60 19.30
N CYS A 461 -5.31 20.01 20.36
CA CYS A 461 -5.82 20.79 21.50
C CYS A 461 -4.70 21.62 22.19
#